data_AF-A0A2T1CEG1-F1
#
_entry.id   AF-A0A2T1CEG1-F1
#
_cell.length_a   1.000
_cell.length_b   1.000
_cell.length_c   1.000
_cell.angle_alpha   90.00
_cell.angle_beta   90.00
_cell.angle_gamma   90.00
#
_symmetry.space_group_name_H-M   'P 1'
#
loop_
_entity.id
_entity.type
_entity.pdbx_description
1 polymer ?
#
loop_
_entity_poly.entity_id
_entity_poly.type
_entity_poly.pdbx_seq_one_letter_code
_entity_poly.pdbx_strand_id
1 'polypeptide(L)'
;LLNKRHPEFFTLSFKIVLAIAIAVTPIQLYIGHLSGEQVYHYQPTKLAAMEAQWSTIPAGESPSWSMLAIPNDRQEKNDWEISIPGLLSYILEIKPQLSEPVLGLKEYAPEDRPHQIGLIYYAFRIMIAIGFILAGLMAISVLQWLRGKLSATDITQQKWLLRLWLFSAPLGYIAVECGWIVRCVGRQPWTVYGEIRTVDAASQLPPENVLTSLITFAIVYSILFVFALYFGSSIIRKGPNFDLPVPGKDVSPDLKTTSAEPIPDSRPAEAQQ
;
A
#
# COMPACT_ATOMS: atom_id res chain seq x y z
N LEU A 1 -9.30 7.12 -19.38
CA LEU A 1 -8.62 8.43 -19.55
C LEU A 1 -7.47 8.41 -20.55
N LEU A 2 -6.38 7.65 -20.35
CA LEU A 2 -5.25 7.59 -21.31
C LEU A 2 -5.67 7.20 -22.74
N ASN A 3 -6.57 6.22 -22.85
CA ASN A 3 -7.11 5.75 -24.14
C ASN A 3 -8.32 6.56 -24.62
N LYS A 4 -8.66 7.68 -23.95
CA LYS A 4 -9.83 8.53 -24.24
C LYS A 4 -11.20 7.81 -24.28
N ARG A 5 -11.30 6.59 -23.74
CA ARG A 5 -12.57 5.86 -23.56
C ARG A 5 -13.31 6.39 -22.33
N HIS A 6 -14.61 6.67 -22.48
CA HIS A 6 -15.55 7.13 -21.44
C HIS A 6 -14.95 8.19 -20.48
N PRO A 7 -14.49 9.35 -21.01
CA PRO A 7 -13.72 10.31 -20.23
C PRO A 7 -14.49 10.88 -19.05
N GLU A 8 -15.79 11.13 -19.18
CA GLU A 8 -16.61 11.68 -18.09
C GLU A 8 -16.71 10.71 -16.91
N PHE A 9 -17.09 9.46 -17.17
CA PHE A 9 -17.18 8.40 -16.16
C PHE A 9 -15.85 8.22 -15.41
N PHE A 10 -14.75 8.00 -16.14
CA PHE A 10 -13.46 7.75 -15.48
C PHE A 10 -12.87 8.99 -14.81
N THR A 11 -13.21 10.21 -15.26
CA THR A 11 -12.80 11.43 -14.56
C THR A 11 -13.50 11.55 -13.22
N LEU A 12 -14.80 11.24 -13.18
CA LEU A 12 -15.56 11.22 -11.94
C LEU A 12 -14.99 10.17 -10.97
N SER A 13 -14.79 8.93 -11.42
CA SER A 13 -14.19 7.87 -10.60
C SER A 13 -12.81 8.28 -10.08
N PHE A 14 -11.97 8.87 -10.94
CA PHE A 14 -10.64 9.33 -10.55
C PHE A 14 -10.71 10.43 -9.49
N LYS A 15 -11.60 11.42 -9.63
CA LYS A 15 -11.80 12.48 -8.63
C LYS A 15 -12.25 11.94 -7.27
N ILE A 16 -13.14 10.95 -7.26
CA ILE A 16 -13.60 10.31 -6.02
C ILE A 16 -12.43 9.62 -5.32
N VAL A 17 -11.66 8.79 -6.04
CA VAL A 17 -10.48 8.13 -5.49
C VAL A 17 -9.46 9.15 -5.00
N LEU A 18 -9.26 10.23 -5.76
CA LEU A 18 -8.34 11.31 -5.40
C LEU A 18 -8.77 12.01 -4.10
N ALA A 19 -10.06 12.30 -3.94
CA ALA A 19 -10.59 12.90 -2.71
C ALA A 19 -10.32 12.03 -1.48
N ILE A 20 -10.54 10.71 -1.61
CA ILE A 20 -10.26 9.76 -0.53
C ILE A 20 -8.76 9.72 -0.24
N ALA A 21 -7.92 9.64 -1.29
CA ALA A 21 -6.47 9.58 -1.15
C ALA A 21 -5.88 10.83 -0.48
N ILE A 22 -6.47 12.02 -0.70
CA ILE A 22 -6.09 13.27 -0.01
C ILE A 22 -6.21 13.13 1.51
N ALA A 23 -7.27 12.47 2.00
CA ALA A 23 -7.47 12.24 3.43
C ALA A 23 -6.60 11.09 3.97
N VAL A 24 -6.50 9.99 3.22
CA VAL A 24 -5.80 8.77 3.68
C VAL A 24 -4.28 8.96 3.71
N THR A 25 -3.69 9.67 2.75
CA THR A 25 -2.24 9.83 2.64
C THR A 25 -1.59 10.46 3.88
N PRO A 26 -2.04 11.61 4.42
CA PRO A 26 -1.44 12.18 5.63
C PRO A 26 -1.64 11.28 6.86
N ILE A 27 -2.79 10.62 6.97
CA ILE A 27 -3.05 9.65 8.06
C ILE A 27 -2.05 8.49 7.98
N GLN A 28 -1.83 7.94 6.78
CA GLN A 28 -0.88 6.85 6.57
C GLN A 28 0.56 7.24 6.94
N LEU A 29 1.00 8.45 6.58
CA LEU A 29 2.33 8.95 6.95
C LEU A 29 2.47 9.12 8.46
N TYR A 30 1.44 9.64 9.12
CA TYR A 30 1.41 9.80 10.57
C TYR A 30 1.47 8.45 11.30
N ILE A 31 0.63 7.49 10.89
CA ILE A 31 0.64 6.12 11.44
C ILE A 31 2.00 5.45 11.20
N GLY A 32 2.61 5.69 10.05
CA GLY A 32 3.96 5.20 9.74
C GLY A 32 5.02 5.72 10.72
N HIS A 33 4.98 7.03 11.03
CA HIS A 33 5.89 7.63 12.01
C HIS A 33 5.69 7.04 13.41
N LEU A 34 4.44 6.94 13.87
CA LEU A 34 4.12 6.30 15.16
C LEU A 34 4.56 4.84 15.22
N SER A 35 4.44 4.11 14.11
CA SER A 35 4.93 2.73 14.04
C SER A 35 6.45 2.65 14.14
N GLY A 36 7.18 3.65 13.62
CA GLY A 36 8.64 3.74 13.76
C GLY A 36 9.06 4.00 15.20
N GLU A 37 8.39 4.94 15.87
CA GLU A 37 8.57 5.25 17.30
C GLU A 37 8.29 4.03 18.18
N GLN A 38 7.25 3.24 17.89
CA GLN A 38 7.01 1.98 18.59
C GLN A 38 8.15 0.98 18.40
N VAL A 39 8.71 0.87 17.20
CA VAL A 39 9.85 -0.04 16.95
C VAL A 39 11.08 0.44 17.72
N TYR A 40 11.30 1.75 17.81
CA TYR A 40 12.40 2.33 18.59
C TYR A 40 12.36 1.90 20.05
N HIS A 41 11.23 2.05 20.73
CA HIS A 41 11.13 1.74 22.16
C HIS A 41 10.97 0.24 22.45
N TYR A 42 10.24 -0.51 21.62
CA TYR A 42 9.88 -1.90 21.95
C TYR A 42 10.71 -2.95 21.20
N GLN A 43 11.33 -2.61 20.06
CA GLN A 43 12.11 -3.55 19.25
C GLN A 43 13.40 -2.88 18.73
N PRO A 44 14.30 -2.44 19.62
CA PRO A 44 15.50 -1.69 19.25
C PRO A 44 16.44 -2.45 18.31
N THR A 45 16.53 -3.79 18.41
CA THR A 45 17.29 -4.62 17.46
C THR A 45 16.79 -4.50 16.03
N LYS A 46 15.46 -4.41 15.84
CA LYS A 46 14.83 -4.20 14.55
C LYS A 46 15.16 -2.82 14.01
N LEU A 47 15.08 -1.78 14.84
CA LEU A 47 15.45 -0.43 14.43
C LEU A 47 16.92 -0.38 13.98
N ALA A 48 17.81 -0.97 14.77
CA ALA A 48 19.23 -1.02 14.46
C ALA A 48 19.50 -1.77 13.14
N ALA A 49 18.75 -2.85 12.85
CA ALA A 49 18.82 -3.53 11.56
C ALA A 49 18.24 -2.70 10.41
N MET A 50 17.14 -1.97 10.64
CA MET A 50 16.56 -1.06 9.64
C MET A 50 17.56 0.01 9.23
N GLU A 51 18.32 0.57 10.19
CA GLU A 51 19.32 1.62 9.96
C GLU A 51 20.73 1.09 9.67
N ALA A 52 20.94 -0.23 9.64
CA ALA A 52 22.27 -0.86 9.57
C ALA A 52 23.26 -0.28 10.59
N GLN A 53 22.75 -0.02 11.80
CA GLN A 53 23.47 0.62 12.87
C GLN A 53 24.15 -0.40 13.78
N TRP A 54 25.47 -0.48 13.69
CA TRP A 54 26.26 -1.48 14.42
C TRP A 54 26.62 -1.05 15.84
N SER A 55 27.07 0.19 16.00
CA SER A 55 27.47 0.77 17.29
C SER A 55 26.35 1.63 17.88
N THR A 56 26.26 1.63 19.21
CA THR A 56 25.30 2.49 19.91
C THR A 56 25.62 3.96 19.72
N ILE A 57 24.56 4.75 19.49
CA ILE A 57 24.64 6.22 19.47
C ILE A 57 24.15 6.73 20.83
N PRO A 58 24.97 7.48 21.58
CA PRO A 58 24.55 8.10 22.84
C PRO A 58 23.40 9.11 22.66
N ALA A 59 22.63 9.30 23.73
CA ALA A 59 21.64 10.38 23.80
C ALA A 59 22.32 11.76 23.70
N GLY A 60 21.60 12.75 23.15
CA GLY A 60 22.10 14.11 22.96
C GLY A 60 22.90 14.34 21.68
N GLU A 61 23.19 13.30 20.91
CA GLU A 61 23.86 13.41 19.62
C GLU A 61 22.89 13.68 18.46
N SER A 62 23.46 14.19 17.36
CA SER A 62 22.77 14.38 16.07
C SER A 62 23.39 13.42 15.03
N PRO A 63 23.11 12.11 15.12
CA PRO A 63 23.74 11.12 14.26
C PRO A 63 23.39 11.29 12.78
N SER A 64 24.31 10.83 11.94
CA SER A 64 24.10 10.77 10.51
C SER A 64 23.07 9.69 10.16
N TRP A 65 22.18 9.96 9.22
CA TRP A 65 21.25 8.96 8.69
C TRP A 65 21.89 8.23 7.52
N SER A 66 21.89 6.90 7.56
CA SER A 66 22.46 6.06 6.51
C SER A 66 21.53 6.02 5.29
N MET A 67 21.86 6.71 4.20
CA MET A 67 21.03 6.72 3.00
C MET A 67 21.21 5.45 2.18
N LEU A 68 22.47 5.03 1.99
CA LEU A 68 22.85 3.80 1.32
C LEU A 68 24.02 3.18 2.05
N ALA A 69 23.93 1.88 2.36
CA ALA A 69 25.02 1.14 2.96
C ALA A 69 25.04 -0.28 2.40
N ILE A 70 26.19 -0.93 2.48
CA ILE A 70 26.34 -2.38 2.25
C ILE A 70 26.63 -3.02 3.61
N PRO A 71 25.60 -3.50 4.33
CA PRO A 71 25.79 -4.11 5.64
C PRO A 71 26.49 -5.46 5.51
N ASN A 72 27.48 -5.71 6.36
CA ASN A 72 28.21 -6.97 6.41
C ASN A 72 28.04 -7.63 7.78
N ASP A 73 27.16 -8.62 7.82
CA ASP A 73 26.76 -9.30 9.06
C ASP A 73 27.88 -10.13 9.68
N ARG A 74 28.87 -10.53 8.88
CA ARG A 74 30.04 -11.30 9.35
C ARG A 74 31.10 -10.41 9.97
N GLN A 75 31.28 -9.19 9.42
CA GLN A 75 32.28 -8.23 9.91
C GLN A 75 31.70 -7.21 10.90
N GLU A 76 30.39 -7.26 11.14
CA GLU A 76 29.64 -6.37 12.02
C GLU A 76 29.91 -4.89 11.75
N LYS A 77 29.89 -4.53 10.47
CA LYS A 77 30.09 -3.16 9.99
C LYS A 77 29.42 -2.98 8.64
N ASN A 78 29.34 -1.74 8.19
CA ASN A 78 29.01 -1.41 6.81
C ASN A 78 30.32 -1.36 6.01
N ASP A 79 30.43 -2.17 4.96
CA ASP A 79 31.63 -2.17 4.10
C ASP A 79 31.73 -0.89 3.27
N TRP A 80 30.57 -0.27 2.98
CA TRP A 80 30.45 1.00 2.30
C TRP A 80 29.19 1.72 2.81
N GLU A 81 29.25 3.04 2.93
CA GLU A 81 28.15 3.84 3.45
C GLU A 81 28.16 5.28 2.89
N ILE A 82 26.98 5.76 2.49
CA ILE A 82 26.66 7.16 2.25
C ILE A 82 25.67 7.58 3.33
N SER A 83 26.08 8.52 4.16
CA SER A 83 25.27 9.04 5.26
C SER A 83 25.02 10.55 5.12
N ILE A 84 23.85 11.01 5.54
CA ILE A 84 23.49 12.43 5.62
C ILE A 84 23.63 12.91 7.08
N PRO A 85 24.53 13.85 7.38
CA PRO A 85 24.78 14.30 8.75
C PRO A 85 23.53 14.88 9.44
N GLY A 86 23.33 14.53 10.71
CA GLY A 86 22.32 15.13 11.59
C GLY A 86 20.86 14.85 11.23
N LEU A 87 20.58 13.95 10.29
CA LEU A 87 19.21 13.70 9.81
C LEU A 87 18.48 12.61 10.61
N LEU A 88 19.21 11.67 11.24
CA LEU A 88 18.59 10.51 11.89
C LEU A 88 17.74 10.93 13.10
N SER A 89 18.19 11.90 13.90
CA SER A 89 17.44 12.45 15.03
C SER A 89 16.10 13.08 14.61
N TYR A 90 16.07 13.79 13.48
CA TYR A 90 14.84 14.34 12.92
C TYR A 90 13.88 13.26 12.42
N ILE A 91 14.40 12.17 11.86
CA ILE A 91 13.57 11.07 11.36
C ILE A 91 12.92 10.30 12.52
N LEU A 92 13.68 10.04 13.59
CA LEU A 92 13.21 9.25 14.73
C LEU A 92 12.28 10.04 15.66
N GLU A 93 12.66 11.27 16.04
CA GLU A 93 11.96 12.02 17.09
C GLU A 93 11.47 13.40 16.65
N ILE A 94 11.71 13.82 15.39
CA ILE A 94 11.41 15.17 14.89
C ILE A 94 12.11 16.24 15.76
N LYS A 95 13.34 15.96 16.18
CA LYS A 95 14.18 16.84 17.02
C LYS A 95 15.63 16.87 16.52
N PRO A 96 16.40 17.93 16.83
CA PRO A 96 17.80 18.02 16.42
C PRO A 96 18.70 16.99 17.11
N GLN A 97 18.41 16.64 18.36
CA GLN A 97 19.20 15.72 19.19
C GLN A 97 18.30 14.59 19.68
N LEU A 98 18.88 13.40 19.80
CA LEU A 98 18.17 12.23 20.34
C LEU A 98 17.91 12.39 21.84
N SER A 99 16.70 12.08 22.29
CA SER A 99 16.36 12.11 23.72
C SER A 99 16.86 10.84 24.43
N GLU A 100 16.86 9.72 23.72
CA GLU A 100 17.27 8.40 24.21
C GLU A 100 18.40 7.82 23.33
N PRO A 101 19.23 6.90 23.85
CA PRO A 101 20.28 6.28 23.05
C PRO A 101 19.70 5.30 22.02
N VAL A 102 20.24 5.32 20.80
CA VAL A 102 19.91 4.33 19.77
C VAL A 102 20.87 3.16 19.90
N LEU A 103 20.38 2.06 20.47
CA LEU A 103 21.16 0.85 20.70
C LEU A 103 21.59 0.21 19.37
N GLY A 104 22.90 -0.04 19.23
CA GLY A 104 23.46 -0.69 18.05
C GLY A 104 23.31 -2.20 18.08
N LEU A 105 23.47 -2.85 16.92
CA LEU A 105 23.42 -4.30 16.79
C LEU A 105 24.48 -5.06 17.61
N LYS A 106 25.58 -4.40 18.01
CA LYS A 106 26.66 -5.00 18.82
C LYS A 106 26.35 -5.07 20.32
N GLU A 107 25.31 -4.38 20.79
CA GLU A 107 24.86 -4.51 22.18
C GLU A 107 24.15 -5.85 22.44
N TYR A 108 23.73 -6.53 21.38
CA TYR A 108 22.96 -7.77 21.46
C TYR A 108 23.84 -8.95 21.06
N ALA A 109 23.61 -10.09 21.70
CA ALA A 109 24.26 -11.33 21.30
C ALA A 109 23.94 -11.66 19.83
N PRO A 110 24.88 -12.22 19.06
CA PRO A 110 24.68 -12.54 17.64
C PRO A 110 23.44 -13.40 17.36
N GLU A 111 23.05 -14.25 18.31
CA GLU A 111 21.89 -15.14 18.25
C GLU A 111 20.55 -14.49 18.64
N ASP A 112 20.55 -13.23 19.10
CA ASP A 112 19.35 -12.48 19.49
C ASP A 112 18.99 -11.37 18.48
N ARG A 113 19.86 -11.13 17.50
CA ARG A 113 19.69 -10.10 16.47
C ARG A 113 19.24 -10.68 15.12
N PRO A 114 18.59 -9.89 14.25
CA PRO A 114 18.26 -10.31 12.90
C PRO A 114 19.53 -10.57 12.05
N HIS A 115 19.54 -11.64 11.26
CA HIS A 115 20.68 -12.08 10.43
C HIS A 115 20.61 -11.65 8.95
N GLN A 116 19.55 -10.97 8.54
CA GLN A 116 19.37 -10.51 7.15
C GLN A 116 19.32 -8.99 7.11
N ILE A 117 20.35 -8.34 7.64
CA ILE A 117 20.33 -6.89 7.87
C ILE A 117 20.22 -6.13 6.55
N GLY A 118 20.95 -6.56 5.52
CA GLY A 118 20.82 -5.98 4.18
C GLY A 118 19.40 -6.03 3.62
N LEU A 119 18.68 -7.15 3.79
CA LEU A 119 17.29 -7.26 3.33
C LEU A 119 16.36 -6.31 4.10
N ILE A 120 16.50 -6.24 5.42
CA ILE A 120 15.68 -5.37 6.29
C ILE A 120 15.95 -3.89 5.95
N TYR A 121 17.23 -3.52 5.86
CA TYR A 121 17.70 -2.19 5.50
C TYR A 121 17.06 -1.74 4.18
N TYR A 122 17.29 -2.48 3.09
CA TYR A 122 16.78 -2.06 1.79
C TYR A 122 15.26 -2.14 1.66
N ALA A 123 14.60 -3.11 2.31
CA ALA A 123 13.15 -3.16 2.34
C ALA A 123 12.57 -1.89 3.00
N PHE A 124 13.16 -1.44 4.11
CA PHE A 124 12.72 -0.21 4.78
C PHE A 124 12.94 1.03 3.90
N ARG A 125 14.11 1.17 3.25
CA ARG A 125 14.39 2.28 2.34
C ARG A 125 13.44 2.30 1.14
N ILE A 126 13.20 1.15 0.51
CA ILE A 126 12.26 1.04 -0.62
C ILE A 126 10.85 1.42 -0.19
N MET A 127 10.38 0.90 0.95
CA MET A 127 9.06 1.22 1.49
C MET A 127 8.87 2.73 1.70
N ILE A 128 9.82 3.39 2.38
CA ILE A 128 9.76 4.82 2.65
C ILE A 128 9.87 5.64 1.36
N ALA A 129 10.80 5.28 0.47
CA ALA A 129 10.96 5.96 -0.82
C ALA A 129 9.66 5.91 -1.63
N ILE A 130 9.01 4.75 -1.72
CA ILE A 130 7.71 4.62 -2.38
C ILE A 130 6.65 5.46 -1.66
N GLY A 131 6.61 5.45 -0.33
CA GLY A 131 5.69 6.27 0.46
C GLY A 131 5.79 7.75 0.11
N PHE A 132 7.01 8.31 0.07
CA PHE A 132 7.23 9.70 -0.32
C PHE A 132 6.93 9.97 -1.80
N ILE A 133 7.25 9.05 -2.71
CA ILE A 133 6.89 9.16 -4.14
C ILE A 133 5.36 9.25 -4.30
N LEU A 134 4.62 8.39 -3.61
CA LEU A 134 3.16 8.37 -3.66
C LEU A 134 2.55 9.61 -2.99
N ALA A 135 3.11 10.07 -1.88
CA ALA A 135 2.70 11.33 -1.25
C ALA A 135 2.97 12.54 -2.16
N GLY A 136 4.12 12.56 -2.86
CA GLY A 136 4.44 13.58 -3.85
C GLY A 136 3.49 13.55 -5.05
N LEU A 137 3.18 12.36 -5.58
CA LEU A 137 2.18 12.18 -6.63
C LEU A 137 0.81 12.70 -6.19
N MET A 138 0.43 12.43 -4.94
CA MET A 138 -0.80 12.94 -4.34
C MET A 138 -0.78 14.48 -4.28
N ALA A 139 0.26 15.09 -3.71
CA ALA A 139 0.40 16.55 -3.61
C ALA A 139 0.33 17.24 -4.99
N ILE A 140 1.02 16.69 -6.00
CA ILE A 140 0.97 17.16 -7.39
C ILE A 140 -0.46 17.08 -7.94
N SER A 141 -1.18 16.01 -7.65
CA SER A 141 -2.55 15.83 -8.13
C SER A 141 -3.53 16.80 -7.45
N VAL A 142 -3.34 17.12 -6.17
CA VAL A 142 -4.09 18.19 -5.47
C VAL A 142 -3.82 19.53 -6.13
N LEU A 143 -2.55 19.86 -6.39
CA LEU A 143 -2.20 21.13 -7.04
C LEU A 143 -2.87 21.26 -8.42
N GLN A 144 -2.91 20.18 -9.20
CA GLN A 144 -3.60 20.16 -10.48
C GLN A 144 -5.12 20.24 -10.32
N TRP A 145 -5.69 19.76 -9.21
CA TRP A 145 -7.11 19.95 -8.87
C TRP A 145 -7.40 21.42 -8.63
N LEU A 146 -6.64 22.05 -7.72
CA LEU A 146 -6.82 23.46 -7.34
C LEU A 146 -6.65 24.40 -8.53
N ARG A 147 -5.84 24.03 -9.53
CA ARG A 147 -5.67 24.76 -10.79
C ARG A 147 -6.80 24.53 -11.81
N GLY A 148 -7.85 23.78 -11.47
CA GLY A 148 -8.96 23.45 -12.37
C GLY A 148 -8.64 22.42 -13.45
N LYS A 149 -7.42 21.87 -13.50
CA LYS A 149 -6.93 21.03 -14.60
C LYS A 149 -7.41 19.57 -14.53
N LEU A 150 -8.29 19.25 -13.58
CA LEU A 150 -8.90 17.93 -13.42
C LEU A 150 -10.26 17.80 -14.12
N SER A 151 -10.63 18.76 -14.97
CA SER A 151 -11.78 18.60 -15.89
C SER A 151 -11.58 17.40 -16.82
N ALA A 152 -12.69 16.83 -17.31
CA ALA A 152 -12.65 15.66 -18.20
C ALA A 152 -11.87 15.92 -19.49
N THR A 153 -11.87 17.16 -19.98
CA THR A 153 -11.08 17.60 -21.13
C THR A 153 -9.58 17.66 -20.79
N ASP A 154 -9.23 18.36 -19.72
CA ASP A 154 -7.84 18.69 -19.39
C ASP A 154 -7.06 17.51 -18.83
N ILE A 155 -7.72 16.64 -18.06
CA ILE A 155 -7.07 15.47 -17.47
C ILE A 155 -6.59 14.49 -18.55
N THR A 156 -7.31 14.41 -19.68
CA THR A 156 -6.90 13.55 -20.80
C THR A 156 -5.64 14.05 -21.51
N GLN A 157 -5.32 15.35 -21.37
CA GLN A 157 -4.08 15.93 -21.90
C GLN A 157 -2.88 15.64 -20.98
N GLN A 158 -3.12 15.44 -19.69
CA GLN A 158 -2.07 15.16 -18.68
C GLN A 158 -1.64 13.69 -18.66
N LYS A 159 -1.14 13.18 -19.79
CA LYS A 159 -0.74 11.77 -19.94
C LYS A 159 0.34 11.34 -18.94
N TRP A 160 1.24 12.25 -18.56
CA TRP A 160 2.29 11.96 -17.59
C TRP A 160 1.70 11.64 -16.21
N LEU A 161 0.75 12.44 -15.73
CA LEU A 161 0.11 12.27 -14.43
C LEU A 161 -0.66 10.95 -14.38
N LEU A 162 -1.40 10.65 -15.45
CA LEU A 162 -2.14 9.40 -15.58
C LEU A 162 -1.22 8.18 -15.65
N ARG A 163 -0.03 8.29 -16.26
CA ARG A 163 0.98 7.21 -16.25
C ARG A 163 1.56 7.00 -14.85
N LEU A 164 1.83 8.07 -14.10
CA LEU A 164 2.30 7.95 -12.72
C LEU A 164 1.26 7.25 -11.83
N TRP A 165 -0.03 7.59 -11.97
CA TRP A 165 -1.12 6.88 -11.29
C TRP A 165 -1.32 5.44 -11.77
N LEU A 166 -0.88 5.09 -12.96
CA LEU A 166 -0.86 3.69 -13.40
C LEU A 166 0.27 2.91 -12.68
N PHE A 167 1.44 3.51 -12.52
CA PHE A 167 2.57 2.91 -11.81
C PHE A 167 2.39 2.91 -10.29
N SER A 168 1.52 3.75 -9.72
CA SER A 168 1.26 3.73 -8.27
C SER A 168 0.66 2.41 -7.80
N ALA A 169 -0.11 1.71 -8.65
CA ALA A 169 -0.70 0.42 -8.31
C ALA A 169 0.37 -0.66 -7.99
N PRO A 170 1.30 -1.02 -8.89
CA PRO A 170 2.36 -1.98 -8.57
C PRO A 170 3.30 -1.46 -7.47
N LEU A 171 3.60 -0.16 -7.43
CA LEU A 171 4.42 0.41 -6.36
C LEU A 171 3.79 0.23 -4.97
N GLY A 172 2.47 0.38 -4.86
CA GLY A 172 1.74 0.14 -3.61
C GLY A 172 1.91 -1.29 -3.09
N TYR A 173 1.81 -2.29 -3.98
CA TYR A 173 2.08 -3.69 -3.61
C TYR A 173 3.52 -3.88 -3.14
N ILE A 174 4.51 -3.34 -3.85
CA ILE A 174 5.92 -3.44 -3.46
C ILE A 174 6.15 -2.82 -2.07
N ALA A 175 5.58 -1.64 -1.80
CA ALA A 175 5.71 -1.00 -0.49
C ALA A 175 5.10 -1.84 0.64
N VAL A 176 3.96 -2.48 0.40
CA VAL A 176 3.32 -3.39 1.36
C VAL A 176 4.20 -4.60 1.64
N GLU A 177 4.73 -5.26 0.61
CA GLU A 177 5.63 -6.41 0.78
C GLU A 177 6.91 -6.02 1.51
N CYS A 178 7.52 -4.88 1.15
CA CYS A 178 8.67 -4.35 1.87
C CYS A 178 8.36 -4.09 3.36
N GLY A 179 7.19 -3.53 3.67
CA GLY A 179 6.75 -3.32 5.05
C GLY A 179 6.58 -4.63 5.83
N TRP A 180 6.02 -5.66 5.19
CA TRP A 180 5.93 -7.01 5.76
C TRP A 180 7.31 -7.64 5.99
N ILE A 181 8.25 -7.48 5.05
CA ILE A 181 9.63 -7.94 5.20
C ILE A 181 10.28 -7.27 6.42
N VAL A 182 10.21 -5.93 6.52
CA VAL A 182 10.76 -5.20 7.68
C VAL A 182 10.13 -5.69 8.99
N ARG A 183 8.82 -5.91 9.00
CA ARG A 183 8.11 -6.32 10.22
C ARG A 183 8.42 -7.76 10.64
N CYS A 184 8.44 -8.69 9.70
CA CYS A 184 8.57 -10.12 9.93
C CYS A 184 10.03 -10.57 10.01
N VAL A 185 10.85 -10.20 9.02
CA VAL A 185 12.28 -10.55 8.99
C VAL A 185 13.03 -9.79 10.06
N GLY A 186 12.72 -8.52 10.28
CA GLY A 186 13.32 -7.73 11.36
C GLY A 186 12.93 -8.18 12.77
N ARG A 187 11.95 -9.07 12.93
CA ARG A 187 11.60 -9.69 14.22
C ARG A 187 12.38 -10.99 14.47
N GLN A 188 12.92 -11.63 13.43
CA GLN A 188 13.74 -12.83 13.59
C GLN A 188 14.91 -12.50 14.54
N PRO A 189 15.23 -13.39 15.49
CA PRO A 189 14.81 -14.80 15.60
C PRO A 189 13.57 -15.05 16.48
N TRP A 190 12.76 -14.03 16.76
CA TRP A 190 11.66 -14.11 17.72
C TRP A 190 10.28 -14.32 17.07
N THR A 191 9.51 -15.27 17.60
CA THR A 191 8.06 -15.40 17.35
C THR A 191 7.31 -14.39 18.22
N VAL A 192 7.59 -14.42 19.52
CA VAL A 192 7.19 -13.42 20.51
C VAL A 192 8.48 -12.76 20.98
N TYR A 193 8.61 -11.46 20.73
CA TYR A 193 9.86 -10.72 20.92
C TYR A 193 10.35 -10.82 22.38
N GLY A 194 11.59 -11.29 22.57
CA GLY A 194 12.19 -11.50 23.90
C GLY A 194 11.73 -12.75 24.65
N GLU A 195 10.70 -13.45 24.17
CA GLU A 195 10.04 -14.53 24.93
C GLU A 195 10.19 -15.90 24.24
N ILE A 196 9.78 -16.02 22.97
CA ILE A 196 9.72 -17.31 22.25
C ILE A 196 10.48 -17.20 20.93
N ARG A 197 11.48 -18.05 20.73
CA ARG A 197 12.23 -18.12 19.47
C ARG A 197 11.45 -18.85 18.38
N THR A 198 11.75 -18.55 17.12
CA THR A 198 11.08 -19.17 15.97
C THR A 198 11.36 -20.66 15.86
N VAL A 199 12.53 -21.11 16.30
CA VAL A 199 12.90 -22.54 16.34
C VAL A 199 12.05 -23.33 17.35
N ASP A 200 11.67 -22.69 18.46
CA ASP A 200 10.87 -23.34 19.52
C ASP A 200 9.37 -23.34 19.21
N ALA A 201 8.92 -22.41 18.37
CA ALA A 201 7.53 -22.31 17.93
C ALA A 201 7.19 -23.28 16.79
N ALA A 202 8.18 -23.90 16.15
CA ALA A 202 7.98 -24.79 15.02
C ALA A 202 7.42 -26.15 15.48
N SER A 203 6.39 -26.65 14.77
CA SER A 203 5.87 -28.00 15.01
C SER A 203 6.85 -29.07 14.54
N GLN A 204 6.97 -30.16 15.31
CA GLN A 204 7.82 -31.31 14.98
C GLN A 204 7.16 -32.18 13.91
N LEU A 205 7.25 -31.75 12.65
CA LEU A 205 6.72 -32.49 11.50
C LEU A 205 7.86 -32.93 10.57
N PRO A 206 7.74 -34.07 9.89
CA PRO A 206 8.69 -34.46 8.86
C PRO A 206 8.81 -33.38 7.77
N PRO A 207 10.03 -32.99 7.35
CA PRO A 207 10.25 -31.94 6.35
C PRO A 207 9.49 -32.17 5.03
N GLU A 208 9.30 -33.43 4.64
CA GLU A 208 8.55 -33.82 3.45
C GLU A 208 7.07 -33.39 3.49
N ASN A 209 6.43 -33.40 4.65
CA ASN A 209 5.04 -32.97 4.81
C ASN A 209 4.92 -31.45 4.62
N VAL A 210 5.88 -30.71 5.16
CA VAL A 210 5.94 -29.25 5.03
C VAL A 210 6.22 -28.88 3.56
N LEU A 211 7.18 -29.54 2.93
CA LEU A 211 7.50 -29.30 1.52
C LEU A 211 6.33 -29.61 0.60
N THR A 212 5.66 -30.76 0.81
CA THR A 212 4.50 -31.18 0.01
C THR A 212 3.34 -30.19 0.12
N SER A 213 3.01 -29.76 1.34
CA SER A 213 1.94 -28.77 1.56
C SER A 213 2.31 -27.40 0.99
N LEU A 214 3.55 -26.94 1.16
CA LEU A 214 4.05 -25.69 0.59
C LEU A 214 3.96 -25.68 -0.94
N ILE A 215 4.42 -26.75 -1.60
CA ILE A 215 4.31 -26.90 -3.06
C ILE A 215 2.84 -26.88 -3.50
N THR A 216 1.98 -27.60 -2.77
CA THR A 216 0.55 -27.65 -3.08
C THR A 216 -0.08 -26.26 -2.98
N PHE A 217 0.16 -25.52 -1.90
CA PHE A 217 -0.32 -24.15 -1.76
C PHE A 217 0.26 -23.21 -2.82
N ALA A 218 1.55 -23.33 -3.14
CA ALA A 218 2.18 -22.53 -4.18
C ALA A 218 1.53 -22.75 -5.56
N ILE A 219 1.24 -24.01 -5.93
CA ILE A 219 0.56 -24.35 -7.19
C ILE A 219 -0.85 -23.76 -7.20
N VAL A 220 -1.65 -24.04 -6.16
CA VAL A 220 -3.04 -23.56 -6.08
C VAL A 220 -3.11 -22.04 -6.12
N TYR A 221 -2.28 -21.34 -5.34
CA TYR A 221 -2.26 -19.89 -5.31
C TYR A 221 -1.73 -19.29 -6.62
N SER A 222 -0.79 -19.94 -7.29
CA SER A 222 -0.34 -19.51 -8.62
C SER A 222 -1.46 -19.60 -9.65
N ILE A 223 -2.23 -20.68 -9.64
CA ILE A 223 -3.40 -20.87 -10.53
C ILE A 223 -4.45 -19.78 -10.25
N LEU A 224 -4.80 -19.56 -8.98
CA LEU A 224 -5.75 -18.52 -8.59
C LEU A 224 -5.27 -17.13 -8.99
N PHE A 225 -3.98 -16.84 -8.82
CA PHE A 225 -3.37 -15.56 -9.21
C PHE A 225 -3.47 -15.34 -10.72
N VAL A 226 -3.12 -16.35 -11.53
CA VAL A 226 -3.25 -16.28 -13.00
C VAL A 226 -4.71 -16.05 -13.42
N PHE A 227 -5.66 -16.75 -12.82
CA PHE A 227 -7.09 -16.53 -13.10
C PHE A 227 -7.54 -15.13 -12.70
N ALA A 228 -7.14 -14.65 -11.51
CA ALA A 228 -7.48 -13.30 -11.06
C ALA A 228 -6.94 -12.23 -12.02
N LEU A 229 -5.69 -12.37 -12.49
CA LEU A 229 -5.12 -11.47 -13.49
C LEU A 229 -5.84 -11.57 -14.84
N TYR A 230 -6.16 -12.78 -15.30
CA TYR A 230 -6.85 -13.00 -16.57
C TYR A 230 -8.25 -12.39 -16.57
N PHE A 231 -9.08 -12.75 -15.59
CA PHE A 231 -10.45 -12.23 -15.48
C PHE A 231 -10.45 -10.75 -15.14
N GLY A 232 -9.59 -10.29 -14.22
CA GLY A 232 -9.43 -8.88 -13.90
C GLY A 232 -9.06 -8.05 -15.14
N SER A 233 -8.07 -8.50 -15.92
CA SER A 233 -7.68 -7.83 -17.17
C SER A 233 -8.82 -7.85 -18.19
N SER A 234 -9.53 -8.96 -18.33
CA SER A 234 -10.67 -9.10 -19.25
C SER A 234 -11.78 -8.10 -18.91
N ILE A 235 -12.15 -7.97 -17.63
CA ILE A 235 -13.17 -7.01 -17.16
C ILE A 235 -12.70 -5.57 -17.38
N ILE A 236 -11.47 -5.24 -16.99
CA ILE A 236 -10.91 -3.89 -17.14
C ILE A 236 -10.83 -3.47 -18.63
N ARG A 237 -10.48 -4.40 -19.53
CA ARG A 237 -10.39 -4.13 -20.98
C ARG A 237 -11.76 -3.88 -21.61
N LYS A 238 -12.80 -4.63 -21.20
CA LYS A 238 -14.18 -4.41 -21.67
C LYS A 238 -14.66 -3.02 -21.24
N GLY A 239 -14.44 -2.65 -19.98
CA GLY A 239 -14.88 -1.39 -19.41
C GLY A 239 -16.34 -1.42 -18.95
N PRO A 240 -16.88 -0.30 -18.44
CA PRO A 240 -18.26 -0.22 -17.97
C PRO A 240 -19.26 -0.42 -19.12
N ASN A 241 -20.32 -1.17 -18.86
CA ASN A 241 -21.45 -1.33 -19.78
C ASN A 241 -22.57 -0.37 -19.35
N PHE A 242 -22.85 0.66 -20.15
CA PHE A 242 -23.88 1.66 -19.87
C PHE A 242 -25.27 1.26 -20.38
N ASP A 243 -25.38 0.18 -21.15
CA ASP A 243 -26.64 -0.33 -21.69
C ASP A 243 -27.40 -1.21 -20.66
N LEU A 244 -26.76 -1.53 -19.53
CA LEU A 244 -27.41 -2.28 -18.45
C LEU A 244 -28.37 -1.35 -17.68
N PRO A 245 -29.59 -1.82 -17.37
CA PRO A 245 -30.53 -1.05 -16.56
C PRO A 245 -29.94 -0.79 -15.18
N VAL A 246 -30.18 0.41 -14.64
CA VAL A 246 -29.73 0.77 -13.29
C VAL A 246 -30.44 -0.15 -12.29
N PRO A 247 -29.71 -0.88 -11.43
CA PRO A 247 -30.33 -1.79 -10.45
C PRO A 247 -31.37 -1.05 -9.60
N GLY A 248 -32.60 -1.56 -9.56
CA GLY A 248 -33.72 -0.96 -8.80
C GLY A 248 -34.48 0.15 -9.51
N LYS A 249 -34.08 0.54 -10.73
CA LYS A 249 -34.98 1.23 -11.66
C LYS A 249 -35.48 0.18 -12.65
N ASP A 250 -36.57 -0.49 -12.30
CA ASP A 250 -37.42 -1.07 -13.33
C ASP A 250 -37.80 0.09 -14.24
N VAL A 251 -37.23 0.12 -15.44
CA VAL A 251 -37.79 0.88 -16.54
C VAL A 251 -39.08 0.15 -16.86
N SER A 252 -40.13 0.43 -16.09
CA SER A 252 -41.49 0.22 -16.57
C SER A 252 -41.47 0.91 -17.93
N PRO A 253 -41.62 0.18 -19.06
CA PRO A 253 -41.75 0.85 -20.33
C PRO A 253 -42.87 1.85 -20.11
N ASP A 254 -42.66 3.12 -20.44
CA ASP A 254 -43.72 4.12 -20.44
C ASP A 254 -44.90 3.46 -21.16
N LEU A 255 -45.86 2.98 -20.38
CA LEU A 255 -47.12 2.50 -20.90
C LEU A 255 -47.66 3.77 -21.50
N LYS A 256 -47.56 3.90 -22.82
CA LYS A 256 -48.24 4.95 -23.57
C LYS A 256 -49.72 4.71 -23.35
N THR A 257 -50.23 5.19 -22.23
CA THR A 257 -51.65 5.28 -21.95
C THR A 257 -52.14 6.38 -22.87
N THR A 258 -52.59 6.01 -24.06
CA THR A 258 -53.50 6.87 -24.82
C THR A 258 -54.68 7.19 -23.91
N SER A 259 -55.08 8.46 -23.86
CA SER A 259 -56.29 8.88 -23.14
C SER A 259 -57.45 7.98 -23.54
N ALA A 260 -58.17 7.43 -22.57
CA ALA A 260 -59.32 6.58 -22.84
C ALA A 260 -60.31 7.33 -23.73
N GLU A 261 -60.54 6.81 -24.95
CA GLU A 261 -61.66 7.28 -25.76
C GLU A 261 -62.96 6.85 -25.08
N PRO A 262 -63.89 7.77 -24.80
CA PRO A 262 -65.17 7.41 -24.21
C PRO A 262 -65.93 6.52 -25.20
N ILE A 263 -66.02 5.24 -24.87
CA ILE A 263 -66.85 4.27 -25.60
C ILE A 263 -68.31 4.63 -25.28
N PRO A 264 -69.15 4.93 -26.28
CA PRO A 264 -70.57 5.16 -26.06
C PRO A 264 -71.21 3.95 -25.39
N ASP A 265 -72.06 4.21 -24.40
CA ASP A 265 -72.75 3.17 -23.65
C ASP A 265 -73.53 2.23 -24.60
N SER A 266 -73.10 0.97 -24.66
CA SER A 266 -73.67 -0.07 -25.53
C SER A 266 -74.66 -0.98 -24.79
N ARG A 267 -75.05 -0.61 -23.57
CA ARG A 267 -76.07 -1.35 -22.83
C ARG A 267 -77.43 -1.26 -23.55
N PRO A 268 -78.17 -2.38 -23.69
CA PRO A 268 -79.53 -2.36 -24.23
C PRO A 268 -80.42 -1.39 -23.44
N ALA A 269 -81.34 -0.70 -24.12
CA ALA A 269 -82.23 0.28 -23.50
C ALA A 269 -83.05 -0.28 -22.31
N GLU A 270 -83.21 -1.60 -22.26
CA GLU A 270 -83.88 -2.34 -21.18
C GLU A 270 -83.13 -2.30 -19.85
N ALA A 271 -81.83 -2.00 -19.87
CA ALA A 271 -80.96 -1.93 -18.68
C ALA A 271 -80.74 -0.50 -18.15
N GLN A 272 -81.47 0.49 -18.67
CA GLN A 272 -81.35 1.92 -18.30
C GLN A 272 -82.53 2.45 -17.45
N GLN A 273 -83.35 1.56 -16.86
CA GLN A 273 -84.42 1.93 -15.90
C GLN A 273 -83.95 1.88 -14.44
#